data_AF-A0A401VZK5-F1
#
_entry.id   AF-A0A401VZK5-F1
#
_cell.length_a   1.000
_cell.length_b   1.000
_cell.length_c   1.000
_cell.angle_alpha   90.00
_cell.angle_beta   90.00
_cell.angle_gamma   90.00
#
_symmetry.space_group_name_H-M   'P 1'
#
loop_
_entity.id
_entity.type
_entity.pdbx_description
1 polymer ?
#
loop_
_entity_poly.entity_id
_entity_poly.type
_entity_poly.pdbx_seq_one_letter_code
_entity_poly.pdbx_strand_id
1 'polypeptide(L)'
;MLIHFPFHVVMWIALFAVVVALGLVGEIVLTVLFFLERPALSLMERALAYIPVRPQWWATWREIRHEGEPGFARTRIVEELNSRKPKTTSGPLRGHLYRGIGPRAALEIAASSGWQLSDKAPLHPRIELNLCRVPSPGAPSGAERGA
;
A
#
# COMPACT_ATOMS: atom_id res chain seq x y z
N MET A 1 -69.54 9.69 1.79
CA MET A 1 -68.29 9.26 2.45
C MET A 1 -67.55 8.11 1.75
N LEU A 2 -67.89 7.72 0.50
CA LEU A 2 -67.18 6.64 -0.21
C LEU A 2 -66.10 7.11 -1.22
N ILE A 3 -66.08 8.39 -1.60
CA ILE A 3 -65.21 8.92 -2.67
C ILE A 3 -63.82 9.36 -2.16
N HIS A 4 -63.70 9.73 -0.88
CA HIS A 4 -62.40 10.10 -0.28
C HIS A 4 -61.47 8.89 -0.08
N PHE A 5 -62.05 7.72 0.16
CA PHE A 5 -61.31 6.47 0.38
C PHE A 5 -60.46 6.05 -0.83
N PRO A 6 -61.02 5.91 -2.06
CA PRO A 6 -60.22 5.55 -3.22
C PRO A 6 -59.17 6.62 -3.57
N PHE A 7 -59.49 7.91 -3.36
CA PHE A 7 -58.55 8.99 -3.64
C PHE A 7 -57.32 8.94 -2.71
N HIS A 8 -57.53 8.69 -1.41
CA HIS A 8 -56.42 8.54 -0.47
C HIS A 8 -55.59 7.30 -0.75
N VAL A 9 -56.22 6.18 -1.14
CA VAL A 9 -55.50 4.96 -1.53
C VAL A 9 -54.60 5.23 -2.75
N VAL A 10 -55.13 5.88 -3.78
CA VAL A 10 -54.34 6.26 -4.98
C VAL A 10 -53.19 7.20 -4.61
N MET A 11 -53.43 8.18 -3.74
CA MET A 11 -52.40 9.11 -3.28
C MET A 11 -51.26 8.39 -2.52
N TRP A 12 -51.59 7.45 -1.63
CA TRP A 12 -50.58 6.66 -0.90
C TRP A 12 -49.81 5.72 -1.82
N ILE A 13 -50.47 5.09 -2.80
CA ILE A 13 -49.80 4.26 -3.81
C ILE A 13 -48.83 5.11 -4.64
N ALA A 14 -49.25 6.31 -5.07
CA ALA A 14 -48.40 7.21 -5.82
C ALA A 14 -47.18 7.66 -5.01
N LEU A 15 -47.38 8.04 -3.74
CA LEU A 15 -46.29 8.41 -2.85
C LEU A 15 -45.32 7.24 -2.63
N PHE A 16 -45.83 6.04 -2.39
CA PHE A 16 -45.02 4.83 -2.23
C PHE A 16 -44.20 4.55 -3.50
N ALA A 17 -44.80 4.66 -4.68
CA ALA A 17 -44.12 4.48 -5.95
C ALA A 17 -42.98 5.49 -6.14
N VAL A 18 -43.18 6.75 -5.74
CA VAL A 18 -42.13 7.79 -5.78
C VAL A 18 -40.97 7.44 -4.85
N VAL A 19 -41.25 7.00 -3.62
CA VAL A 19 -40.20 6.59 -2.66
C VAL A 19 -39.40 5.40 -3.19
N VAL A 20 -40.07 4.40 -3.77
CA VAL A 20 -39.40 3.24 -4.40
C VAL A 20 -38.53 3.68 -5.59
N ALA A 21 -39.04 4.58 -6.44
CA ALA A 21 -38.28 5.11 -7.57
C ALA A 21 -37.03 5.88 -7.11
N LEU A 22 -37.15 6.72 -6.06
CA LEU A 22 -36.02 7.42 -5.48
C LEU A 22 -35.00 6.45 -4.85
N GLY A 23 -35.46 5.39 -4.19
CA GLY A 23 -34.60 4.35 -3.65
C GLY A 23 -33.80 3.63 -4.73
N LEU A 24 -34.45 3.24 -5.82
CA LEU A 24 -33.80 2.60 -6.98
C LEU A 24 -32.79 3.53 -7.65
N VAL A 25 -33.14 4.81 -7.85
CA VAL A 25 -32.20 5.80 -8.40
C VAL A 25 -31.01 5.99 -7.45
N GLY A 26 -31.26 6.07 -6.14
CA GLY A 26 -30.21 6.17 -5.14
C GLY A 26 -29.27 4.97 -5.16
N GLU A 27 -29.80 3.75 -5.25
CA GLU A 27 -29.01 2.52 -5.35
C GLU A 27 -28.19 2.46 -6.64
N ILE A 28 -28.76 2.90 -7.78
CA ILE A 28 -28.03 3.00 -9.05
C ILE A 28 -26.90 4.03 -8.94
N VAL A 29 -27.16 5.22 -8.39
CA VAL A 29 -26.16 6.27 -8.21
C VAL A 29 -25.05 5.80 -7.27
N LEU A 30 -25.40 5.19 -6.13
CA LEU A 30 -24.45 4.61 -5.20
C LEU A 30 -23.63 3.51 -5.86
N THR A 31 -24.26 2.61 -6.62
CA THR A 31 -23.58 1.52 -7.32
C THR A 31 -22.61 2.07 -8.36
N VAL A 32 -23.02 3.05 -9.17
CA VAL A 32 -22.16 3.70 -10.16
C VAL A 32 -21.01 4.42 -9.46
N LEU A 33 -21.28 5.18 -8.40
CA LEU A 33 -20.26 5.89 -7.63
C LEU A 33 -19.24 4.91 -7.03
N PHE A 34 -19.68 3.86 -6.32
CA PHE A 34 -18.81 2.82 -5.76
C PHE A 34 -18.05 2.04 -6.84
N PHE A 35 -18.68 1.77 -7.99
CA PHE A 35 -18.05 1.09 -9.11
C PHE A 35 -17.01 1.97 -9.80
N LEU A 36 -17.20 3.29 -9.83
CA LEU A 36 -16.24 4.27 -10.33
C LEU A 36 -15.15 4.60 -9.30
N GLU A 37 -15.47 4.51 -8.01
CA GLU A 37 -14.50 4.68 -6.92
C GLU A 37 -13.43 3.60 -6.95
N ARG A 38 -13.73 2.35 -7.27
CA ARG A 38 -12.69 1.30 -7.36
C ARG A 38 -11.56 1.63 -8.36
N PRO A 39 -11.85 1.96 -9.64
CA PRO A 39 -10.83 2.38 -10.58
C PRO A 39 -10.26 3.77 -10.23
N ALA A 40 -11.06 4.72 -9.75
CA ALA A 40 -10.57 6.04 -9.36
C ALA A 40 -9.60 5.98 -8.18
N LEU A 41 -9.88 5.18 -7.16
CA LEU A 41 -8.97 4.89 -6.06
C LEU A 41 -7.70 4.21 -6.58
N SER A 42 -7.81 3.24 -7.49
CA SER A 42 -6.62 2.60 -8.08
C SER A 42 -5.74 3.58 -8.89
N LEU A 43 -6.36 4.52 -9.60
CA LEU A 43 -5.67 5.56 -10.36
C LEU A 43 -5.03 6.59 -9.44
N MET A 44 -5.73 6.99 -8.39
CA MET A 44 -5.20 7.87 -7.35
C MET A 44 -4.02 7.19 -6.62
N GLU A 45 -4.13 5.91 -6.26
CA GLU A 45 -3.02 5.14 -5.70
C GLU A 45 -1.82 5.09 -6.65
N ARG A 46 -2.06 4.93 -7.96
CA ARG A 46 -1.00 4.89 -8.97
C ARG A 46 -0.35 6.26 -9.19
N ALA A 47 -1.13 7.34 -9.15
CA ALA A 47 -0.63 8.71 -9.17
C ALA A 47 0.21 9.00 -7.91
N LEU A 48 -0.26 8.58 -6.74
CA LEU A 48 0.47 8.70 -5.47
C LEU A 48 1.72 7.82 -5.42
N ALA A 49 1.75 6.69 -6.13
CA ALA A 49 2.94 5.83 -6.27
C ALA A 49 4.05 6.49 -7.10
N TYR A 50 3.69 7.40 -7.99
CA TYR A 50 4.64 8.12 -8.83
C TYR A 50 5.34 9.28 -8.11
N ILE A 51 4.82 9.75 -6.98
CA ILE A 51 5.40 10.86 -6.22
C ILE A 51 6.69 10.37 -5.52
N PRO A 52 7.89 10.87 -5.91
CA PRO A 52 9.17 10.36 -5.40
C PRO A 52 9.44 10.76 -3.93
N VAL A 53 8.74 11.79 -3.45
CA VAL A 53 8.84 12.34 -2.10
C VAL A 53 7.57 12.00 -1.33
N ARG A 54 7.55 10.81 -0.72
CA ARG A 54 6.48 10.41 0.20
C ARG A 54 6.87 10.80 1.64
N PRO A 55 6.10 11.69 2.30
CA PRO A 55 6.22 11.94 3.73
C PRO A 55 5.97 10.64 4.50
N GLN A 56 6.67 10.45 5.61
CA GLN A 56 6.60 9.22 6.41
C GLN A 56 5.21 8.92 7.01
N TRP A 57 4.37 9.94 7.13
CA TRP A 57 3.00 9.84 7.65
C TRP A 57 1.98 9.46 6.56
N TRP A 58 2.35 9.56 5.28
CA TRP A 58 1.44 9.28 4.17
C TRP A 58 1.36 7.77 3.92
N ALA A 59 0.20 7.19 4.27
CA ALA A 59 -0.16 5.83 3.89
C ALA A 59 -1.11 5.86 2.69
N THR A 60 -0.84 4.99 1.72
CA THR A 60 -1.72 4.74 0.57
C THR A 60 -2.91 3.92 1.05
N TRP A 61 -4.07 4.03 0.39
CA TRP A 61 -5.25 3.26 0.77
C TRP A 61 -4.99 1.74 0.74
N ARG A 62 -4.26 1.25 -0.26
CA ARG A 62 -3.75 -0.12 -0.30
C ARG A 62 -2.87 -0.49 0.90
N GLU A 63 -2.04 0.44 1.37
CA GLU A 63 -1.22 0.22 2.57
C GLU A 63 -2.11 0.09 3.80
N ILE A 64 -3.09 0.97 3.98
CA ILE A 64 -4.06 0.90 5.10
C ILE A 64 -4.87 -0.41 5.08
N ARG A 65 -5.31 -0.86 3.90
CA ARG A 65 -6.10 -2.08 3.76
C ARG A 65 -5.30 -3.35 4.10
N HIS A 66 -3.99 -3.35 3.84
CA HIS A 66 -3.12 -4.51 4.02
C HIS A 66 -2.12 -4.33 5.16
N GLU A 67 -2.25 -3.29 5.99
CA GLU A 67 -1.32 -2.99 7.10
C GLU A 67 -1.33 -4.09 8.19
N GLY A 68 -2.34 -4.96 8.19
CA GLY A 68 -2.42 -6.16 9.04
C GLY A 68 -1.97 -7.47 8.37
N GLU A 69 -1.64 -7.47 7.07
CA GLU A 69 -1.21 -8.67 6.37
C GLU A 69 0.33 -8.74 6.26
N PRO A 70 0.99 -9.73 6.90
CA PRO A 70 2.44 -9.84 6.89
C PRO A 70 3.00 -10.09 5.48
N GLY A 71 2.20 -10.68 4.58
CA GLY A 71 2.58 -10.97 3.19
C GLY A 71 2.73 -9.72 2.31
N PHE A 72 2.00 -8.65 2.62
CA PHE A 72 1.99 -7.44 1.80
C PHE A 72 3.32 -6.66 1.95
N ALA A 73 3.76 -6.44 3.18
CA ALA A 73 5.04 -5.78 3.45
C ALA A 73 6.22 -6.60 2.93
N ARG A 74 6.19 -7.93 3.11
CA ARG A 74 7.23 -8.85 2.61
C ARG A 74 7.43 -8.72 1.10
N THR A 75 6.35 -8.77 0.33
CA THR A 75 6.41 -8.69 -1.14
C THR A 75 7.07 -7.39 -1.59
N ARG A 76 6.71 -6.25 -0.99
CA ARG A 76 7.29 -4.94 -1.33
C ARG A 76 8.77 -4.82 -0.99
N ILE A 77 9.18 -5.33 0.17
CA ILE A 77 10.59 -5.31 0.58
C ILE A 77 11.41 -6.16 -0.39
N VAL A 78 10.93 -7.34 -0.75
CA VAL A 78 11.62 -8.22 -1.72
C VAL A 78 11.69 -7.58 -3.11
N GLU A 79 10.60 -6.96 -3.57
CA GLU A 79 10.57 -6.24 -4.85
C GLU A 79 11.55 -5.06 -4.89
N GLU A 80 11.59 -4.24 -3.83
CA GLU A 80 12.52 -3.12 -3.69
C GLU A 80 13.99 -3.59 -3.60
N LEU A 81 14.26 -4.72 -2.97
CA LEU A 81 15.61 -5.28 -2.88
C LEU A 81 16.06 -5.93 -4.20
N ASN A 82 15.12 -6.56 -4.93
CA ASN A 82 15.39 -7.18 -6.23
C ASN A 82 15.51 -6.16 -7.38
N SER A 83 14.83 -5.01 -7.28
CA SER A 83 14.95 -3.93 -8.27
C SER A 83 16.33 -3.26 -8.26
N ARG A 84 17.10 -3.45 -7.18
CA ARG A 84 18.45 -2.89 -7.05
C ARG A 84 19.43 -3.61 -7.97
N LYS A 85 20.21 -2.82 -8.70
CA LYS A 85 21.26 -3.33 -9.59
C LYS A 85 22.23 -4.21 -8.81
N PRO A 86 22.76 -5.30 -9.41
CA PRO A 86 23.67 -6.23 -8.73
C PRO A 86 24.99 -5.58 -8.28
N LYS A 87 25.34 -4.41 -8.83
CA LYS A 87 26.52 -3.60 -8.43
C LYS A 87 26.28 -2.75 -7.18
N THR A 88 25.05 -2.62 -6.72
CA THR A 88 24.72 -1.83 -5.53
C THR A 88 25.04 -2.64 -4.28
N THR A 89 26.19 -2.36 -3.67
CA THR A 89 26.65 -3.03 -2.44
C THR A 89 25.96 -2.49 -1.18
N SER A 90 25.39 -1.28 -1.23
CA SER A 90 24.65 -0.69 -0.11
C SER A 90 23.49 0.18 -0.57
N GLY A 91 22.44 0.28 0.24
CA GLY A 91 21.38 1.25 0.02
C GLY A 91 20.31 1.28 1.11
N PRO A 92 19.60 2.42 1.25
CA PRO A 92 18.60 2.61 2.29
C PRO A 92 17.28 1.91 1.95
N LEU A 93 16.75 1.10 2.86
CA LEU A 93 15.38 0.60 2.83
C LEU A 93 14.48 1.58 3.58
N ARG A 94 13.53 2.21 2.89
CA ARG A 94 12.70 3.30 3.45
C ARG A 94 11.69 2.78 4.48
N GLY A 95 11.45 3.55 5.54
CA GLY A 95 10.57 3.25 6.67
C GLY A 95 9.14 2.86 6.32
N HIS A 96 8.58 3.49 5.29
CA HIS A 96 7.21 3.21 4.85
C HIS A 96 7.02 1.78 4.31
N LEU A 97 8.09 1.10 3.87
CA LEU A 97 8.00 -0.28 3.36
C LEU A 97 7.80 -1.31 4.47
N TYR A 98 8.21 -1.00 5.70
CA TYR A 98 8.15 -1.91 6.84
C TYR A 98 7.35 -1.38 8.02
N ARG A 99 6.61 -0.28 7.87
CA ARG A 99 5.81 0.32 8.95
C ARG A 99 4.84 -0.67 9.62
N GLY A 100 4.22 -1.56 8.86
CA GLY A 100 3.25 -2.55 9.38
C GLY A 100 3.87 -3.78 10.07
N ILE A 101 5.14 -4.08 9.83
CA ILE A 101 5.82 -5.28 10.39
C ILE A 101 6.97 -4.93 11.35
N GLY A 102 7.39 -3.67 11.35
CA GLY A 102 8.53 -3.19 12.14
C GLY A 102 9.90 -3.46 11.51
N PRO A 103 10.94 -2.76 12.00
CA PRO A 103 12.29 -2.82 11.42
C PRO A 103 12.97 -4.18 11.59
N ARG A 104 12.65 -4.93 12.65
CA ARG A 104 13.23 -6.25 12.90
C ARG A 104 12.76 -7.28 11.87
N ALA A 105 11.46 -7.38 11.64
CA ALA A 105 10.90 -8.28 10.63
C ALA A 105 11.42 -7.92 9.23
N ALA A 106 11.59 -6.62 8.94
CA ALA A 106 12.19 -6.16 7.70
C ALA A 106 13.64 -6.64 7.52
N LEU A 107 14.43 -6.65 8.59
CA LEU A 107 15.80 -7.17 8.57
C LEU A 107 15.83 -8.69 8.34
N GLU A 108 14.93 -9.44 8.96
CA GLU A 108 14.83 -10.90 8.74
C GLU A 108 14.47 -11.22 7.28
N ILE A 109 13.53 -10.46 6.69
CA ILE A 109 13.17 -10.57 5.28
C ILE A 109 14.34 -10.16 4.37
N ALA A 110 15.03 -9.06 4.69
CA ALA A 110 16.20 -8.61 3.93
C ALA A 110 17.35 -9.63 3.99
N ALA A 111 17.59 -10.24 5.17
CA ALA A 111 18.59 -11.28 5.38
C ALA A 111 18.30 -12.52 4.52
N SER A 112 17.02 -12.91 4.40
CA SER A 112 16.62 -14.00 3.49
C SER A 112 16.92 -13.71 2.01
N SER A 113 17.08 -12.42 1.66
CA SER A 113 17.43 -11.94 0.32
C SER A 113 18.92 -11.60 0.17
N GLY A 114 19.77 -11.95 1.15
CA GLY A 114 21.22 -11.71 1.13
C GLY A 114 21.63 -10.28 1.48
N TRP A 115 20.76 -9.51 2.15
CA TRP A 115 21.04 -8.16 2.63
C TRP A 115 21.17 -8.14 4.15
N GLN A 116 22.18 -7.48 4.68
CA GLN A 116 22.37 -7.26 6.11
C GLN A 116 22.37 -5.77 6.44
N LEU A 117 22.24 -5.45 7.72
CA LEU A 117 22.36 -4.08 8.20
C LEU A 117 23.80 -3.58 7.97
N SER A 118 23.94 -2.36 7.46
CA SER A 118 25.25 -1.74 7.24
C SER A 118 25.75 -1.05 8.50
N ASP A 119 26.89 -1.50 9.04
CA ASP A 119 27.54 -0.88 10.20
C ASP A 119 28.13 0.52 9.92
N LYS A 120 28.28 0.88 8.64
CA LYS A 120 28.94 2.12 8.20
C LYS A 120 28.04 3.36 8.21
N ALA A 121 26.72 3.18 8.32
CA ALA A 121 25.76 4.25 8.13
C ALA A 121 24.96 4.50 9.41
N PRO A 122 24.54 5.75 9.68
CA PRO A 122 23.75 6.05 10.86
C PRO A 122 22.41 5.30 10.83
N LEU A 123 22.06 4.76 11.99
CA LEU A 123 20.85 3.99 12.22
C LEU A 123 19.66 4.91 12.47
N HIS A 124 18.78 5.03 11.48
CA HIS A 124 17.51 5.74 11.63
C HIS A 124 16.34 4.77 11.45
N PRO A 125 16.12 3.79 12.35
CA PRO A 125 15.17 2.68 12.15
C PRO A 125 13.70 3.09 12.01
N ARG A 126 13.35 4.36 12.28
CA ARG A 126 12.02 4.92 11.96
C ARG A 126 11.91 5.49 10.54
N ILE A 127 13.04 5.86 9.93
CA ILE A 127 13.14 6.56 8.66
C ILE A 127 13.67 5.65 7.56
N GLU A 128 14.76 4.95 7.84
CA GLU A 128 15.42 4.07 6.90
C GLU A 128 16.33 3.04 7.59
N LEU A 129 16.42 1.87 6.99
CA LEU A 129 17.41 0.85 7.35
C LEU A 129 18.47 0.83 6.26
N ASN A 130 19.68 1.23 6.58
CA ASN A 130 20.79 1.17 5.64
C ASN A 130 21.27 -0.28 5.52
N LEU A 131 21.07 -0.89 4.37
CA LEU A 131 21.41 -2.28 4.13
C LEU A 131 22.66 -2.39 3.25
N CYS A 132 23.49 -3.41 3.50
CA CYS A 132 24.58 -3.82 2.64
C CYS A 132 24.36 -5.25 2.14
N ARG A 133 24.82 -5.55 0.93
CA ARG A 133 24.78 -6.90 0.40
C ARG A 133 25.87 -7.71 1.07
N VAL A 134 25.52 -8.91 1.56
CA VAL A 134 26.52 -9.81 2.11
C VAL A 134 27.44 -10.25 0.98
N PRO A 135 28.75 -10.03 1.06
CA PRO A 135 29.67 -10.56 0.07
C PRO A 135 29.54 -12.09 0.08
N SER A 136 29.29 -12.66 -1.10
CA SER A 136 29.32 -14.12 -1.25
C SER A 136 30.66 -14.63 -0.71
N PRO A 137 30.71 -15.71 0.09
CA PRO A 137 31.93 -16.24 0.73
C PRO A 137 32.96 -16.84 -0.26
N GLY A 138 33.13 -16.22 -1.43
CA GLY A 138 34.14 -16.54 -2.44
C GLY A 138 34.62 -15.33 -3.25
N ALA A 139 34.32 -14.09 -2.84
CA ALA A 139 34.94 -12.91 -3.44
C ALA A 139 36.37 -12.76 -2.89
N PRO A 140 37.44 -12.87 -3.71
CA PRO A 140 38.80 -12.75 -3.23
C PRO A 140 39.00 -11.34 -2.65
N SER A 141 39.44 -11.29 -1.39
CA SER A 141 39.91 -10.06 -0.77
C SER A 141 41.17 -9.60 -1.52
N GLY A 142 40.99 -8.72 -2.50
CA GLY A 142 42.07 -7.95 -3.11
C GLY A 142 42.59 -6.92 -2.10
N ALA A 143 43.27 -7.41 -1.06
CA ALA A 143 43.92 -6.61 -0.05
C ALA A 143 45.25 -7.26 0.30
N GLU A 144 46.12 -7.41 -0.70
CA GLU A 144 47.55 -7.66 -0.52
C GLU A 144 48.29 -7.39 -1.84
N ARG A 145 48.81 -6.16 -1.98
CA ARG A 145 50.05 -5.86 -2.70
C ARG A 145 50.45 -4.41 -2.45
N GLY A 146 51.15 -4.23 -1.34
CA GLY A 146 51.92 -3.05 -0.99
C GLY A 146 53.15 -3.53 -0.22
N ALA A 147 54.14 -4.02 -0.96
CA ALA A 147 55.53 -4.21 -0.54
C ALA A 147 56.40 -4.09 -1.79
#